data_AF-A0A8J5MZ96-F1
#
_entry.id   AF-A0A8J5MZ96-F1
#
_cell.length_a   1.000
_cell.length_b   1.000
_cell.length_c   1.000
_cell.angle_alpha   90.00
_cell.angle_beta   90.00
_cell.angle_gamma   90.00
#
_symmetry.space_group_name_H-M   'P 1'
#
loop_
_entity.id
_entity.type
_entity.pdbx_description
1 polymer ?
#
loop_
_entity_poly.entity_id
_entity_poly.type
_entity_poly.pdbx_seq_one_letter_code
_entity_poly.pdbx_strand_id
1 'polypeptide(L)'
;MKTLRPAIPTDKKEPTFKTMRIALDEYFGDKTNELFERHKFRMLAQEVGESTHNYVTCLRTQGAKCNFDNYNLDQAIIDQLTEKCTSHKMRRAYLKETDITV
;
A
#
# COMPACT_ATOMS: atom_id res chain seq x y z
N MET A 1 -22.45 -1.37 2.29
CA MET A 1 -21.98 -0.05 1.84
C MET A 1 -22.42 1.00 2.86
N LYS A 2 -21.51 1.56 3.66
CA LYS A 2 -21.84 2.70 4.52
C LYS A 2 -21.80 3.94 3.65
N THR A 3 -22.93 4.62 3.49
CA THR A 3 -22.94 5.98 2.94
C THR A 3 -22.19 6.86 3.93
N LEU A 4 -20.98 7.31 3.58
CA LEU A 4 -20.43 8.47 4.27
C LEU A 4 -21.36 9.64 3.92
N ARG A 5 -22.21 10.04 4.87
CA ARG A 5 -22.70 11.42 4.88
C ARG A 5 -21.56 12.26 5.45
N PRO A 6 -21.22 13.40 4.83
CA PRO A 6 -20.32 14.34 5.49
C PRO A 6 -20.97 14.73 6.82
N ALA A 7 -20.20 14.65 7.91
CA ALA A 7 -20.62 15.19 9.18
C ALA A 7 -20.67 16.72 9.04
N ILE A 8 -21.84 17.25 8.65
CA ILE A 8 -22.11 18.68 8.74
C ILE A 8 -21.98 19.01 10.22
N PRO A 9 -21.14 19.98 10.63
CA PRO A 9 -21.07 20.42 12.02
C PRO A 9 -22.48 20.78 12.50
N THR A 10 -23.07 19.95 13.36
CA THR A 10 -24.47 20.07 13.82
C THR A 10 -24.62 21.08 14.95
N ASP A 11 -23.52 21.73 15.34
CA ASP A 11 -23.53 22.71 16.41
C ASP A 11 -24.06 24.04 15.87
N LYS A 12 -24.83 24.79 16.68
CA LYS A 12 -25.54 26.03 16.29
C LYS A 12 -24.61 27.21 15.97
N LYS A 13 -23.32 26.96 15.70
CA LYS A 13 -22.27 27.94 15.45
C LYS A 13 -21.86 27.85 13.99
N GLU A 14 -21.84 28.96 13.28
CA GLU A 14 -21.48 28.98 11.86
C GLU A 14 -20.13 28.28 11.64
N PRO A 15 -20.06 27.28 10.74
CA PRO A 15 -18.83 26.53 10.52
C PRO A 15 -17.78 27.48 9.92
N THR A 16 -16.61 27.54 10.56
CA THR A 16 -15.50 28.34 10.06
C THR A 16 -14.99 27.77 8.73
N PHE A 17 -14.44 28.61 7.85
CA PHE A 17 -13.83 28.17 6.59
C PHE A 17 -12.88 26.97 6.76
N LYS A 18 -12.09 26.95 7.84
CA LYS A 18 -11.17 25.85 8.17
C LYS A 18 -11.88 24.52 8.42
N THR A 19 -13.02 24.51 9.12
CA THR A 19 -13.74 23.26 9.43
C THR A 19 -14.46 22.72 8.20
N MET A 20 -15.00 23.61 7.35
CA MET A 20 -15.57 23.20 6.06
C MET A 20 -14.51 22.61 5.13
N ARG A 21 -13.33 23.22 5.05
CA ARG A 21 -12.24 22.69 4.23
C ARG A 21 -11.81 21.29 4.67
N ILE A 22 -11.63 21.05 5.97
CA ILE A 22 -11.27 19.72 6.49
C ILE A 22 -12.36 18.68 6.17
N ALA A 23 -13.64 19.03 6.34
CA ALA A 23 -14.74 18.12 6.03
C ALA A 23 -14.82 17.80 4.52
N LEU A 24 -14.51 18.78 3.66
CA LEU A 24 -14.41 18.57 2.22
C LEU A 24 -13.20 17.69 1.88
N ASP A 25 -12.04 17.95 2.46
CA ASP A 25 -10.82 17.16 2.26
C ASP A 25 -11.03 15.70 2.73
N GLU A 26 -11.74 15.46 3.83
CA GLU A 26 -12.06 14.09 4.30
C GLU A 26 -13.12 13.40 3.41
N TYR A 27 -14.06 14.18 2.88
CA TYR A 27 -15.12 13.63 2.05
C TYR A 27 -14.63 13.29 0.64
N PHE A 28 -13.91 14.23 0.02
CA PHE A 28 -13.42 14.17 -1.37
C PHE A 28 -11.98 13.70 -1.49
N GLY A 29 -11.22 13.64 -0.39
CA GLY A 29 -9.88 13.09 -0.40
C GLY A 29 -9.89 11.64 -0.87
N ASP A 30 -8.79 11.24 -1.52
CA ASP A 30 -8.61 9.88 -2.00
C ASP A 30 -8.71 8.90 -0.83
N LYS A 31 -9.88 8.27 -0.70
CA LYS A 31 -10.11 7.19 0.25
C LYS A 31 -9.43 5.93 -0.27
N THR A 32 -8.12 5.87 -0.13
CA THR A 32 -7.37 4.64 -0.38
C THR A 32 -7.75 3.64 0.70
N ASN A 33 -8.45 2.58 0.30
CA ASN A 33 -8.68 1.46 1.19
C ASN A 33 -7.36 0.68 1.32
N GLU A 34 -6.61 0.97 2.38
CA GLU A 34 -5.30 0.35 2.64
C GLU A 34 -5.36 -1.17 2.64
N LEU A 35 -6.45 -1.76 3.16
CA LEU A 35 -6.63 -3.21 3.16
C LEU A 35 -6.78 -3.74 1.72
N PHE A 36 -7.50 -3.02 0.87
CA PHE A 36 -7.64 -3.36 -0.54
C PHE A 36 -6.32 -3.21 -1.30
N GLU A 37 -5.58 -2.13 -1.08
CA GLU A 37 -4.29 -1.91 -1.73
C GLU A 37 -3.24 -2.94 -1.26
N ARG A 38 -3.25 -3.31 0.03
CA ARG A 38 -2.43 -4.42 0.55
C ARG A 38 -2.83 -5.76 -0.05
N HIS A 39 -4.13 -6.02 -0.20
CA HIS A 39 -4.59 -7.23 -0.87
C HIS A 39 -4.06 -7.31 -2.31
N LYS A 40 -4.13 -6.23 -3.08
CA LYS A 40 -3.53 -6.15 -4.43
C LYS A 40 -2.03 -6.41 -4.38
N PHE A 41 -1.31 -5.76 -3.47
CA PHE A 41 0.14 -5.96 -3.30
C PHE A 41 0.48 -7.43 -3.08
N ARG A 42 -0.25 -8.11 -2.19
CA ARG A 42 -0.04 -9.54 -1.88
C ARG A 42 -0.42 -10.47 -3.03
N MET A 43 -1.26 -10.01 -3.96
CA MET A 43 -1.64 -10.76 -5.15
C MET A 43 -0.65 -10.63 -6.30
N LEU A 44 0.25 -9.64 -6.27
CA LEU A 44 1.31 -9.54 -7.27
C LEU A 44 2.24 -10.76 -7.17
N ALA A 45 2.50 -11.36 -8.31
CA ALA A 45 3.48 -12.42 -8.51
C ALA A 45 4.28 -12.13 -9.77
N GLN A 46 5.52 -12.63 -9.82
CA GLN A 46 6.34 -12.44 -11.02
C GLN A 46 5.77 -13.26 -12.17
N GLU A 47 5.46 -12.61 -13.28
CA GLU A 47 4.91 -13.26 -14.46
C GLU A 47 5.96 -14.11 -15.18
N VAL A 48 5.51 -15.10 -15.97
CA VAL A 48 6.43 -15.97 -16.73
C VAL A 48 7.16 -15.15 -17.78
N GLY A 49 8.49 -15.09 -17.69
CA GLY A 49 9.34 -14.30 -18.58
C GLY A 49 9.51 -12.84 -18.17
N GLU A 50 8.87 -12.39 -17.09
CA GLU A 50 9.08 -11.06 -16.54
C GLU A 50 10.46 -10.94 -15.87
N SER A 51 11.15 -9.82 -16.08
CA SER A 51 12.40 -9.55 -15.38
C SER A 51 12.13 -9.26 -13.90
N THR A 52 13.05 -9.66 -13.02
CA THR A 52 12.92 -9.36 -11.59
C THR A 52 12.86 -7.85 -11.32
N HIS A 53 13.54 -7.04 -12.16
CA HIS A 53 13.49 -5.58 -12.05
C HIS A 53 12.08 -5.05 -12.26
N ASN A 54 11.41 -5.46 -13.34
CA ASN A 54 10.04 -5.03 -13.62
C ASN A 54 9.09 -5.44 -12.51
N TYR A 55 9.24 -6.67 -12.02
CA TYR A 55 8.44 -7.16 -10.90
C TYR A 55 8.62 -6.30 -9.64
N VAL A 56 9.86 -5.96 -9.28
CA VAL A 56 10.16 -5.06 -8.15
C VAL A 56 9.59 -3.67 -8.38
N THR A 57 9.63 -3.14 -9.61
CA THR A 57 8.99 -1.86 -9.95
C THR A 57 7.49 -1.91 -9.67
N CYS A 58 6.79 -2.96 -10.12
CA CYS A 58 5.36 -3.14 -9.84
C CYS A 58 5.07 -3.22 -8.33
N LEU A 59 5.90 -3.95 -7.57
CA LEU A 59 5.79 -4.02 -6.11
C LEU A 59 5.98 -2.65 -5.45
N ARG A 60 6.99 -1.86 -5.84
CA ARG A 60 7.22 -0.50 -5.30
C ARG A 60 6.04 0.42 -5.63
N THR A 61 5.53 0.40 -6.86
CA THR A 61 4.39 1.22 -7.28
C THR A 61 3.11 0.88 -6.51
N GLN A 62 2.83 -0.40 -6.29
CA GLN A 62 1.64 -0.82 -5.55
C GLN A 62 1.82 -0.60 -4.04
N GLY A 63 3.01 -0.87 -3.51
CA GLY A 63 3.32 -0.71 -2.08
C GLY A 63 3.28 0.74 -1.61
N ALA A 64 3.56 1.72 -2.48
CA ALA A 64 3.39 3.14 -2.19
C ALA A 64 1.94 3.53 -1.83
N LYS A 65 0.95 2.72 -2.22
CA LYS A 65 -0.49 2.94 -1.94
C LYS A 65 -0.98 2.20 -0.70
N CYS A 66 -0.16 1.31 -0.13
CA CYS A 66 -0.55 0.45 0.98
C CYS A 66 -0.43 1.13 2.35
N ASN A 67 0.26 2.28 2.42
CA ASN A 67 0.59 3.01 3.65
C ASN A 67 1.08 2.09 4.77
N PHE A 68 2.28 1.55 4.62
CA PHE A 68 2.85 0.65 5.62
C PHE A 68 3.43 1.45 6.81
N ASP A 69 2.58 1.88 7.75
CA ASP A 69 2.99 2.75 8.87
C ASP A 69 4.10 2.15 9.75
N ASN A 70 3.96 0.88 10.15
CA ASN A 70 4.86 0.19 11.09
C ASN A 70 5.76 -0.87 10.44
N TYR A 71 5.65 -1.07 9.13
CA TYR A 71 6.30 -2.16 8.41
C TYR A 71 7.01 -1.57 7.20
N ASN A 72 8.33 -1.70 7.12
CA ASN A 72 9.08 -1.03 6.06
C ASN A 72 8.65 -1.61 4.68
N LEU A 73 8.36 -0.74 3.71
CA LEU A 73 8.06 -1.14 2.32
C LEU A 73 9.12 -2.08 1.74
N ASP A 74 10.40 -1.85 2.03
CA ASP A 74 11.47 -2.72 1.53
C ASP A 74 11.39 -4.13 2.12
N GLN A 75 11.01 -4.27 3.40
CA GLN A 75 10.73 -5.57 4.01
C GLN A 75 9.51 -6.25 3.37
N ALA A 76 8.46 -5.47 3.07
CA ALA A 76 7.29 -5.97 2.34
C ALA A 76 7.65 -6.54 0.97
N ILE A 77 8.57 -5.86 0.28
CA ILE A 77 9.06 -6.28 -1.04
C ILE A 77 9.92 -7.53 -0.92
N ILE A 78 10.79 -7.63 0.08
CA ILE A 78 11.61 -8.84 0.33
C ILE A 78 10.71 -10.05 0.58
N ASP A 79 9.69 -9.90 1.42
CA ASP A 79 8.74 -10.99 1.71
C ASP A 79 8.02 -11.42 0.42
N GLN A 80 7.54 -10.45 -0.36
CA GLN A 80 6.83 -10.73 -1.60
C GLN A 80 7.74 -11.35 -2.69
N LEU A 81 9.01 -10.95 -2.76
CA LEU A 81 10.02 -11.58 -3.62
C LEU A 81 10.31 -13.01 -3.16
N THR A 82 10.45 -13.22 -1.87
CA THR A 82 10.71 -14.55 -1.29
C THR A 82 9.55 -15.50 -1.58
N GLU A 83 8.31 -15.04 -1.49
CA GLU A 83 7.15 -15.87 -1.76
C GLU A 83 6.92 -16.09 -3.26
N LYS A 84 6.85 -15.01 -4.05
CA LYS A 84 6.24 -15.01 -5.40
C LYS A 84 7.23 -14.82 -6.56
N CYS A 85 8.53 -14.70 -6.30
CA CYS A 85 9.53 -14.68 -7.38
C CYS A 85 9.66 -16.07 -8.02
N THR A 86 9.82 -16.11 -9.34
CA THR A 86 10.01 -17.37 -10.09
C THR A 86 11.38 -18.01 -9.82
N SER A 87 12.38 -17.21 -9.42
CA SER A 87 13.75 -17.70 -9.21
C SER A 87 13.92 -18.41 -7.86
N HIS A 88 14.02 -19.73 -7.89
CA HIS A 88 14.35 -20.52 -6.70
C HIS A 88 15.73 -20.23 -6.13
N LYS A 89 16.70 -19.82 -6.97
CA LYS A 89 18.04 -19.47 -6.50
C LYS A 89 17.99 -18.20 -5.64
N MET A 90 17.28 -17.17 -6.09
CA MET A 90 17.12 -15.91 -5.36
C MET A 90 16.40 -16.13 -4.03
N ARG A 91 15.27 -16.85 -4.06
CA ARG A 91 14.53 -17.23 -2.84
C ARG A 91 15.44 -17.90 -1.81
N ARG A 92 16.27 -18.86 -2.24
CA ARG A 92 17.20 -19.56 -1.33
C ARG A 92 18.32 -18.66 -0.81
N ALA A 93 18.75 -17.65 -1.55
CA ALA A 93 19.73 -16.68 -1.05
C ALA A 93 19.10 -15.81 0.04
N TYR A 94 17.91 -15.25 -0.24
CA TYR A 94 17.20 -14.43 0.74
C TYR A 94 16.81 -15.17 2.02
N LEU A 95 16.50 -16.46 1.96
CA LEU A 95 16.22 -17.25 3.16
C LEU A 95 17.47 -17.61 3.99
N LYS A 96 18.67 -17.37 3.47
CA LYS A 96 19.94 -17.68 4.14
C LYS A 96 20.59 -16.45 4.77
N GLU A 97 20.47 -15.29 4.13
CA GLU A 97 20.98 -14.04 4.68
C GLU A 97 20.10 -13.57 5.86
N THR A 98 20.74 -13.08 6.92
CA THR A 98 20.05 -12.52 8.10
C THR A 98 19.80 -11.02 8.01
N ASP A 99 20.38 -10.33 7.02
CA ASP A 99 20.29 -8.88 6.86
C ASP A 99 20.29 -8.51 5.36
N ILE A 100 19.09 -8.35 4.79
CA ILE A 100 18.89 -8.10 3.35
C ILE A 100 18.27 -6.72 3.18
N THR A 101 18.86 -5.93 2.30
CA THR A 101 18.34 -4.63 1.86
C THR A 101 18.06 -4.65 0.36
N VAL A 102 17.02 -3.94 -0.08
CA VAL A 102 16.49 -3.95 -1.46
C VAL A 102 16.48 -2.56 -2.09
#